data_AF-A0A6P0HZD9-F1
#
_entry.id   AF-A0A6P0HZD9-F1
#
_cell.length_a   1.000
_cell.length_b   1.000
_cell.length_c   1.000
_cell.angle_alpha   90.00
_cell.angle_beta   90.00
_cell.angle_gamma   90.00
#
_symmetry.space_group_name_H-M   'P 1'
#
loop_
_entity.id
_entity.type
_entity.pdbx_description
1 polymer ?
#
loop_
_entity_poly.entity_id
_entity_poly.type
_entity_poly.pdbx_seq_one_letter_code
_entity_poly.pdbx_strand_id
1 'polypeptide(L)'
;MLINIDRTHPQLLEGLDIWLRLGLISDDEVRKLCQKYLSSPLPQPQLIETKPTLVTNIQTTQKETDLRPTISNSPTKKSPNLIAQLLQSLMAEISLRWLLFLGLFMVVVSSGLLAASQWEKFPLTGQYLVLLAYTLCFLGATFWTRKIGGLRLTSETLRLVTLLLVPVNFWAIDGLGLWGNIGEWLIVAIASLLLTSIIIYFVEEGRRKKKEGRGGATPRRRQTQGNADQERKKWMGTQTPTNCQHPVEGGVLNPKEKDKKFNNSVSTNWISITSLNLLSLSYLHYGWRFSGFPILAIYLGVIGTAIATIYQNQTPSSTKIREVENQITTGDPLTGIAIVIYALGILLVRGVFVANVDITKLGLALGISGWILLKNNRIQRTLFIQNRIGISLLLIGWLVSVVAQPWQAFIISIIGLFLLAENLQKSWRGIDLSAIFLIGLQITWLGWRLIPVPTRQTLVTTTTQIFNAQNSPESLLSLAWFPYLIFMVWMTDWIYRREQINLAKFSEKICLGFGVFLNILSWQNPLVIFLNYI
;
A
#
# COMPACT_ATOMS: atom_id res chain seq x y z
N MET A 1 46.64 6.05 4.77
CA MET A 1 45.92 6.96 3.86
C MET A 1 45.88 8.35 4.50
N LEU A 2 46.32 9.42 3.81
CA LEU A 2 46.30 10.78 4.38
C LEU A 2 44.97 11.46 4.06
N ILE A 3 44.00 11.33 4.96
CA ILE A 3 42.71 12.01 4.87
C ILE A 3 42.85 13.36 5.59
N ASN A 4 42.67 14.46 4.85
CA ASN A 4 42.58 15.79 5.44
C ASN A 4 41.15 16.01 5.94
N ILE A 5 41.00 16.42 7.21
CA ILE A 5 39.71 16.42 7.91
C ILE A 5 39.35 17.84 8.33
N ASP A 6 38.25 18.34 7.78
CA ASP A 6 37.61 19.56 8.27
C ASP A 6 36.97 19.29 9.64
N ARG A 7 37.45 20.02 10.66
CA ARG A 7 37.01 19.91 12.05
C ARG A 7 35.60 20.47 12.29
N THR A 8 35.02 21.19 11.34
CA THR A 8 33.75 21.92 11.49
C THR A 8 32.53 21.19 10.91
N HIS A 9 32.73 20.12 10.13
CA HIS A 9 31.62 19.45 9.44
C HIS A 9 30.75 18.65 10.43
N PRO A 10 29.45 18.98 10.61
CA PRO A 10 28.61 18.44 11.70
C PRO A 10 28.28 16.94 11.59
N GLN A 11 28.66 16.27 10.50
CA GLN A 11 28.40 14.86 10.23
C GLN A 11 29.69 14.01 10.22
N LEU A 12 30.85 14.59 10.58
CA LEU A 12 32.13 13.89 10.61
C LEU A 12 32.10 12.64 11.51
N LEU A 13 31.45 12.74 12.67
CA LEU A 13 31.31 11.63 13.63
C LEU A 13 30.36 10.53 13.12
N GLU A 14 29.32 10.92 12.38
CA GLU A 14 28.35 10.00 11.75
C GLU A 14 29.01 9.21 10.61
N GLY A 15 29.81 9.90 9.78
CA GLY A 15 30.63 9.26 8.73
C GLY A 15 31.67 8.29 9.30
N LEU A 16 32.31 8.63 10.42
CA LEU A 16 33.26 7.74 11.10
C LEU A 16 32.59 6.45 11.64
N ASP A 17 31.44 6.57 12.29
CA ASP A 17 30.69 5.41 12.79
C ASP A 17 30.22 4.50 11.65
N ILE A 18 29.81 5.07 10.51
CA ILE A 18 29.48 4.30 9.29
C ILE A 18 30.71 3.54 8.76
N TRP A 19 31.89 4.17 8.71
CA TRP A 19 33.11 3.51 8.21
C TRP A 19 33.65 2.43 9.15
N LEU A 20 33.50 2.61 10.47
CA LEU A 20 33.81 1.58 11.47
C LEU A 20 32.83 0.40 11.37
N ARG A 21 31.52 0.65 11.21
CA ARG A 21 30.50 -0.40 10.95
C ARG A 21 30.74 -1.19 9.67
N LEU A 22 31.33 -0.56 8.65
CA LEU A 22 31.70 -1.20 7.38
C LEU A 22 33.05 -1.95 7.46
N GLY A 23 33.74 -1.92 8.61
CA GLY A 23 35.04 -2.57 8.79
C GLY A 23 36.19 -1.93 8.00
N LEU A 24 36.00 -0.70 7.49
CA LEU A 24 36.98 0.02 6.67
C LEU A 24 38.07 0.70 7.49
N ILE A 25 37.82 0.95 8.79
CA ILE A 25 38.74 1.56 9.75
C ILE A 25 38.58 0.86 11.11
N SER A 26 39.68 0.59 11.80
CA SER A 26 39.69 -0.01 13.14
C SER A 26 39.48 1.02 14.28
N ASP A 27 39.04 0.56 15.45
CA ASP A 27 38.81 1.42 16.63
C ASP A 27 40.10 2.15 17.07
N ASP A 28 41.26 1.50 16.99
CA ASP A 28 42.57 2.10 17.27
C ASP A 28 42.94 3.22 16.28
N GLU A 29 42.54 3.09 15.01
CA GLU A 29 42.75 4.15 14.01
C GLU A 29 41.82 5.32 14.24
N VAL A 30 40.54 5.07 14.53
CA VAL A 30 39.57 6.10 14.97
C VAL A 30 40.10 6.84 16.20
N ARG A 31 40.61 6.11 17.21
CA ARG A 31 41.16 6.70 18.43
C ARG A 31 42.35 7.61 18.17
N LYS A 32 43.30 7.19 17.32
CA LYS A 32 44.44 8.00 16.88
C LYS A 32 44.00 9.24 16.09
N LEU A 33 42.97 9.11 15.24
CA LEU A 33 42.40 10.19 14.45
C LEU A 33 41.76 11.25 15.35
N CYS A 34 40.92 10.82 16.30
CA CYS A 34 40.28 11.70 17.28
C CYS A 34 41.29 12.41 18.18
N GLN A 35 42.33 11.71 18.66
CA GLN A 35 43.42 12.35 19.41
C GLN A 35 44.13 13.44 18.59
N LYS A 36 44.49 13.15 17.33
CA LYS A 36 45.26 14.07 16.48
C LYS A 36 44.46 15.26 15.93
N TYR A 37 43.15 15.10 15.69
CA TYR A 37 42.34 16.12 15.00
C TYR A 37 41.20 16.70 15.83
N LEU A 38 40.75 16.06 16.91
CA LEU A 38 39.54 16.43 17.67
C LEU A 38 39.77 16.62 19.19
N SER A 39 41.03 16.73 19.64
CA SER A 39 41.36 16.97 21.06
C SER A 39 42.35 18.12 21.25
N SER A 40 42.32 18.74 22.43
CA SER A 40 43.24 19.79 22.87
C SER A 40 43.75 19.52 24.29
N PRO A 41 45.01 19.89 24.61
CA PRO A 41 45.56 19.71 25.96
C PRO A 41 45.03 20.77 26.93
N LEU A 42 44.82 20.36 28.18
CA LEU A 42 44.45 21.24 29.30
C LEU A 42 45.69 21.92 29.92
N PRO A 43 45.60 23.19 30.37
CA PRO A 43 46.67 23.84 31.12
C PRO A 43 46.93 23.16 32.48
N GLN A 44 48.18 23.15 32.93
CA GLN A 44 48.55 22.65 34.26
C GLN A 44 48.42 23.75 35.34
N PRO A 45 48.05 23.43 36.60
CA PRO A 45 47.91 24.42 37.67
C PRO A 45 49.27 24.85 38.25
N GLN A 46 49.36 26.10 38.72
CA GLN A 46 50.44 26.55 39.61
C GLN A 46 49.94 26.70 41.06
N LEU A 47 50.89 26.68 42.01
CA LEU A 47 50.67 26.40 43.43
C LEU A 47 51.23 27.54 44.29
N ILE A 48 50.40 28.10 45.18
CA ILE A 48 50.78 29.13 46.16
C ILE A 48 50.00 28.88 47.47
N GLU A 49 50.69 28.94 48.62
CA GLU A 49 50.14 28.81 49.97
C GLU A 49 50.06 30.16 50.70
N THR A 50 49.16 30.33 51.70
CA THR A 50 49.45 30.94 53.04
C THR A 50 48.21 30.88 53.99
N LYS A 51 48.28 31.50 55.20
CA LYS A 51 47.62 31.06 56.46
C LYS A 51 47.06 32.28 57.30
N PRO A 52 46.63 32.22 58.60
CA PRO A 52 45.23 32.02 59.07
C PRO A 52 44.55 33.07 60.02
N THR A 53 43.20 33.19 59.93
CA THR A 53 42.14 33.59 60.94
C THR A 53 42.34 34.86 61.84
N LEU A 54 41.56 35.28 62.89
CA LEU A 54 40.47 34.74 63.77
C LEU A 54 39.57 35.88 64.39
N VAL A 55 38.52 35.52 65.17
CA VAL A 55 37.70 36.26 66.20
C VAL A 55 36.47 37.05 65.66
N THR A 56 35.18 36.63 65.73
CA THR A 56 34.25 36.36 66.89
C THR A 56 33.71 37.66 67.53
N ASN A 57 32.43 37.94 67.86
CA ASN A 57 31.19 37.19 68.21
C ASN A 57 29.92 37.94 67.62
N ILE A 58 28.59 37.81 67.93
CA ILE A 58 27.70 37.05 68.85
C ILE A 58 26.29 36.78 68.19
N GLN A 59 25.13 36.89 68.87
CA GLN A 59 23.78 36.47 68.40
C GLN A 59 22.57 37.29 68.93
N THR A 60 21.51 37.47 68.10
CA THR A 60 20.08 37.37 68.53
C THR A 60 19.08 37.09 67.38
N THR A 61 18.31 36.00 67.52
CA THR A 61 16.93 35.68 67.07
C THR A 61 16.30 36.19 65.74
N GLN A 62 15.72 35.21 65.01
CA GLN A 62 14.62 35.22 64.01
C GLN A 62 14.89 35.35 62.49
N LYS A 63 14.50 34.26 61.80
CA LYS A 63 13.95 34.17 60.43
C LYS A 63 14.90 33.93 59.23
N GLU A 64 15.45 32.71 59.20
CA GLU A 64 15.81 31.95 57.98
C GLU A 64 14.66 31.92 56.94
N THR A 65 14.86 31.52 55.67
CA THR A 65 16.01 30.85 55.01
C THR A 65 16.27 31.57 53.68
N ASP A 66 17.40 32.25 53.45
CA ASP A 66 18.82 31.83 53.40
C ASP A 66 19.21 31.06 52.12
N LEU A 67 20.40 31.39 51.61
CA LEU A 67 20.83 31.20 50.23
C LEU A 67 22.23 30.57 50.12
N ARG A 68 22.37 29.35 50.68
CA ARG A 68 23.41 28.32 50.37
C ARG A 68 24.84 28.64 50.91
N PRO A 69 25.73 27.64 51.16
CA PRO A 69 25.60 26.20 51.44
C PRO A 69 26.23 25.77 52.79
N THR A 70 26.12 24.48 53.18
CA THR A 70 27.17 23.78 53.96
C THR A 70 27.21 22.26 53.69
N ILE A 71 28.39 21.69 53.92
CA ILE A 71 28.86 20.33 53.59
C ILE A 71 28.10 19.23 54.35
N SER A 72 27.91 18.08 53.69
CA SER A 72 27.85 16.78 54.38
C SER A 72 28.53 15.70 53.56
N ASN A 73 29.31 14.85 54.23
CA ASN A 73 30.05 13.76 53.59
C ASN A 73 29.08 12.68 53.11
N SER A 74 29.17 12.28 51.83
CA SER A 74 28.40 11.16 51.29
C SER A 74 29.33 10.09 50.73
N PRO A 75 29.09 8.79 51.03
CA PRO A 75 29.91 7.70 50.52
C PRO A 75 29.73 7.55 49.00
N THR A 76 30.69 6.87 48.37
CA THR A 76 30.84 6.65 46.92
C THR A 76 29.55 6.27 46.19
N LYS A 77 28.73 7.26 45.81
CA LYS A 77 27.51 7.05 45.03
C LYS A 77 27.86 7.01 43.54
N LYS A 78 28.42 5.87 43.14
CA LYS A 78 28.64 5.43 41.75
C LYS A 78 27.46 5.90 40.89
N SER A 79 27.73 6.68 39.85
CA SER A 79 26.68 7.19 38.98
C SER A 79 25.85 6.00 38.47
N PRO A 80 24.51 6.00 38.66
CA PRO A 80 23.70 4.96 38.07
C PRO A 80 23.81 5.13 36.56
N ASN A 81 24.49 4.20 35.90
CA ASN A 81 24.45 4.10 34.45
C ASN A 81 22.97 3.98 34.09
N LEU A 82 22.36 5.07 33.58
CA LEU A 82 20.94 5.07 33.23
C LEU A 82 20.66 3.99 32.18
N ILE A 83 21.62 3.74 31.29
CA ILE A 83 21.62 2.61 30.36
C ILE A 83 21.64 1.26 31.10
N ALA A 84 22.40 1.10 32.19
CA ALA A 84 22.41 -0.15 32.96
C ALA A 84 21.14 -0.33 33.82
N GLN A 85 20.56 0.74 34.38
CA GLN A 85 19.27 0.66 35.06
C GLN A 85 18.12 0.40 34.09
N LEU A 86 18.14 1.02 32.90
CA LEU A 86 17.21 0.68 31.81
C LEU A 86 17.43 -0.75 31.31
N LEU A 87 18.68 -1.20 31.16
CA LEU A 87 19.00 -2.56 30.69
C LEU A 87 18.72 -3.63 31.76
N GLN A 88 18.82 -3.31 33.06
CA GLN A 88 18.39 -4.19 34.16
C GLN A 88 16.86 -4.20 34.31
N SER A 89 16.18 -3.06 34.10
CA SER A 89 14.72 -2.99 34.02
C SER A 89 14.20 -3.80 32.81
N LEU A 90 14.84 -3.64 31.64
CA LEU A 90 14.60 -4.51 30.49
C LEU A 90 14.90 -5.98 30.85
N MET A 91 16.08 -6.34 31.37
CA MET A 91 16.39 -7.73 31.74
C MET A 91 15.33 -8.33 32.67
N ALA A 92 14.85 -7.58 33.67
CA ALA A 92 13.84 -8.05 34.61
C ALA A 92 12.43 -8.22 33.99
N GLU A 93 11.96 -7.26 33.20
CA GLU A 93 10.60 -7.32 32.63
C GLU A 93 10.51 -8.05 31.28
N ILE A 94 11.56 -7.94 30.45
CA ILE A 94 11.59 -8.49 29.09
C ILE A 94 11.86 -9.99 29.12
N SER A 95 12.71 -10.49 30.03
CA SER A 95 13.04 -11.93 30.09
C SER A 95 11.82 -12.78 30.40
N LEU A 96 11.11 -12.54 31.51
CA LEU A 96 9.95 -13.33 31.90
C LEU A 96 8.83 -13.30 30.85
N ARG A 97 8.55 -12.12 30.29
CA ARG A 97 7.42 -11.93 29.35
C ARG A 97 7.74 -12.42 27.94
N TRP A 98 8.96 -12.26 27.44
CA TRP A 98 9.37 -12.86 26.17
C TRP A 98 9.66 -14.36 26.29
N LEU A 99 10.14 -14.87 27.42
CA LEU A 99 10.30 -16.32 27.61
C LEU A 99 8.93 -17.01 27.61
N LEU A 100 7.91 -16.42 28.25
CA LEU A 100 6.54 -16.92 28.21
C LEU A 100 5.96 -16.82 26.79
N PHE A 101 6.14 -15.69 26.08
CA PHE A 101 5.69 -15.54 24.69
C PHE A 101 6.39 -16.52 23.72
N LEU A 102 7.71 -16.69 23.87
CA LEU A 102 8.52 -17.61 23.06
C LEU A 102 8.17 -19.07 23.36
N GLY A 103 7.95 -19.42 24.63
CA GLY A 103 7.47 -20.74 25.04
C GLY A 103 6.08 -21.03 24.48
N LEU A 104 5.14 -20.09 24.58
CA LEU A 104 3.81 -20.19 23.97
C LEU A 104 3.91 -20.32 22.44
N PHE A 105 4.75 -19.55 21.78
CA PHE A 105 4.99 -19.65 20.34
C PHE A 105 5.57 -21.02 19.95
N MET A 106 6.55 -21.52 20.70
CA MET A 106 7.13 -22.85 20.48
C MET A 106 6.08 -23.96 20.69
N VAL A 107 5.26 -23.87 21.73
CA VAL A 107 4.13 -24.78 21.97
C VAL A 107 3.10 -24.72 20.82
N VAL A 108 2.75 -23.54 20.32
CA VAL A 108 1.82 -23.38 19.18
C VAL A 108 2.41 -23.95 17.88
N VAL A 109 3.70 -23.73 17.61
CA VAL A 109 4.39 -24.29 16.43
C VAL A 109 4.56 -25.80 16.54
N SER A 110 4.91 -26.32 17.73
CA SER A 110 5.04 -27.75 18.00
C SER A 110 3.69 -28.47 17.92
N SER A 111 2.63 -27.87 18.46
CA SER A 111 1.24 -28.31 18.26
C SER A 111 0.85 -28.30 16.78
N GLY A 112 1.28 -27.29 16.01
CA GLY A 112 1.05 -27.21 14.57
C GLY A 112 1.72 -28.34 13.81
N LEU A 113 2.98 -28.63 14.13
CA LEU A 113 3.76 -29.72 13.56
C LEU A 113 3.18 -31.09 13.94
N LEU A 114 2.74 -31.27 15.19
CA LEU A 114 2.08 -32.49 15.65
C LEU A 114 0.76 -32.71 14.91
N ALA A 115 -0.09 -31.68 14.80
CA ALA A 115 -1.36 -31.74 14.08
C ALA A 115 -1.16 -32.05 12.59
N ALA A 116 -0.15 -31.47 11.94
CA ALA A 116 0.23 -31.81 10.58
C ALA A 116 0.71 -33.28 10.45
N SER A 117 1.51 -33.77 11.40
CA SER A 117 2.02 -35.16 11.40
C SER A 117 0.92 -36.23 11.54
N GLN A 118 -0.24 -35.87 12.11
CA GLN A 118 -1.39 -36.76 12.32
C GLN A 118 -2.60 -36.37 11.46
N TRP A 119 -2.44 -35.50 10.46
CA TRP A 119 -3.54 -34.85 9.75
C TRP A 119 -4.56 -35.85 9.16
N GLU A 120 -4.06 -36.92 8.53
CA GLU A 120 -4.87 -38.00 7.94
C GLU A 120 -5.69 -38.81 8.96
N LYS A 121 -5.32 -38.78 10.25
CA LYS A 121 -6.03 -39.50 11.31
C LYS A 121 -7.19 -38.71 11.90
N PHE A 122 -7.25 -37.39 11.66
CA PHE A 122 -8.38 -36.58 12.09
C PHE A 122 -9.53 -36.69 11.08
N PRO A 123 -10.80 -36.81 11.53
CA PRO A 123 -11.94 -36.64 10.65
C PRO A 123 -11.97 -35.21 10.10
N LEU A 124 -12.64 -34.99 8.96
CA LEU A 124 -12.75 -33.70 8.27
C LEU A 124 -13.15 -32.55 9.23
N THR A 125 -14.10 -32.82 10.13
CA THR A 125 -14.52 -31.88 11.18
C THR A 125 -13.43 -31.56 12.21
N GLY A 126 -12.59 -32.55 12.55
CA GLY A 126 -11.42 -32.35 13.41
C GLY A 126 -10.34 -31.51 12.74
N GLN A 127 -10.02 -31.82 11.47
CA GLN A 127 -9.09 -31.01 10.65
C GLN A 127 -9.52 -29.53 10.59
N TYR A 128 -10.83 -29.28 10.40
CA TYR A 128 -11.35 -27.92 10.42
C TYR A 128 -11.30 -27.25 11.80
N LEU A 129 -11.72 -27.95 12.86
CA LEU A 129 -11.69 -27.41 14.23
C LEU A 129 -10.27 -27.05 14.68
N VAL A 130 -9.26 -27.79 14.24
CA VAL A 130 -7.83 -27.46 14.46
C VAL A 130 -7.45 -26.12 13.79
N LEU A 131 -7.84 -25.89 12.54
CA LEU A 131 -7.59 -24.60 11.85
C LEU A 131 -8.31 -23.43 12.54
N LEU A 132 -9.56 -23.64 12.95
CA LEU A 132 -10.34 -22.64 13.68
C LEU A 132 -9.71 -22.33 15.05
N ALA A 133 -9.22 -23.35 15.77
CA ALA A 133 -8.51 -23.20 17.04
C ALA A 133 -7.21 -22.38 16.89
N TYR A 134 -6.40 -22.58 15.84
CA TYR A 134 -5.26 -21.71 15.57
C TYR A 134 -5.69 -20.28 15.27
N THR A 135 -6.76 -20.09 14.50
CA THR A 135 -7.32 -18.76 14.20
C THR A 135 -7.73 -18.02 15.48
N LEU A 136 -8.37 -18.72 16.41
CA LEU A 136 -8.72 -18.21 17.75
C LEU A 136 -7.49 -17.96 18.63
N CYS A 137 -6.45 -18.80 18.54
CA CYS A 137 -5.20 -18.61 19.27
C CYS A 137 -4.47 -17.33 18.81
N PHE A 138 -4.37 -17.09 17.50
CA PHE A 138 -3.81 -15.84 16.96
C PHE A 138 -4.65 -14.61 17.33
N LEU A 139 -5.98 -14.74 17.35
CA LEU A 139 -6.87 -13.68 17.83
C LEU A 139 -6.62 -13.37 19.32
N GLY A 140 -6.56 -14.38 20.18
CA GLY A 140 -6.26 -14.24 21.61
C GLY A 140 -4.87 -13.64 21.87
N ALA A 141 -3.84 -14.09 21.13
CA ALA A 141 -2.50 -13.52 21.17
C ALA A 141 -2.47 -12.05 20.71
N THR A 142 -3.28 -11.68 19.71
CA THR A 142 -3.46 -10.28 19.28
C THR A 142 -4.04 -9.43 20.40
N PHE A 143 -5.08 -9.90 21.10
CA PHE A 143 -5.63 -9.19 22.26
C PHE A 143 -4.64 -9.07 23.42
N TRP A 144 -3.92 -10.14 23.74
CA TRP A 144 -2.99 -10.20 24.88
C TRP A 144 -1.75 -9.33 24.65
N THR A 145 -1.06 -9.48 23.51
CA THR A 145 0.09 -8.64 23.16
C THR A 145 -0.27 -7.16 23.12
N ARG A 146 -1.48 -6.82 22.65
CA ARG A 146 -2.00 -5.45 22.65
C ARG A 146 -2.26 -4.87 24.04
N LYS A 147 -2.60 -5.69 25.03
CA LYS A 147 -2.74 -5.28 26.45
C LYS A 147 -1.37 -4.98 27.10
N ILE A 148 -0.29 -5.52 26.55
CA ILE A 148 1.10 -5.29 27.00
C ILE A 148 1.67 -4.10 26.21
N GLY A 149 1.61 -2.90 26.79
CA GLY A 149 1.73 -1.60 26.10
C GLY A 149 3.01 -1.28 25.30
N GLY A 150 3.98 -2.19 25.21
CA GLY A 150 5.20 -2.02 24.39
C GLY A 150 5.18 -2.72 23.02
N LEU A 151 4.35 -3.76 22.81
CA LEU A 151 4.48 -4.69 21.67
C LEU A 151 3.59 -4.34 20.46
N ARG A 152 3.54 -3.06 20.07
CA ARG A 152 2.67 -2.59 18.97
C ARG A 152 2.89 -3.36 17.66
N LEU A 153 4.15 -3.48 17.22
CA LEU A 153 4.49 -4.16 15.97
C LEU A 153 4.00 -5.62 15.97
N THR A 154 4.30 -6.37 17.03
CA THR A 154 3.84 -7.76 17.22
C THR A 154 2.32 -7.88 17.22
N SER A 155 1.61 -6.93 17.84
CA SER A 155 0.14 -6.96 17.87
C SER A 155 -0.49 -6.69 16.49
N GLU A 156 0.13 -5.85 15.66
CA GLU A 156 -0.36 -5.59 14.30
C GLU A 156 0.07 -6.71 13.32
N THR A 157 1.20 -7.40 13.52
CA THR A 157 1.55 -8.61 12.73
C THR A 157 0.67 -9.81 13.09
N LEU A 158 0.35 -10.01 14.38
CA LEU A 158 -0.61 -11.06 14.79
C LEU A 158 -2.02 -10.78 14.25
N ARG A 159 -2.47 -9.51 14.29
CA ARG A 159 -3.72 -9.06 13.64
C ARG A 159 -3.73 -9.34 12.13
N LEU A 160 -2.62 -9.07 11.45
CA LEU A 160 -2.44 -9.40 10.03
C LEU A 160 -2.58 -10.90 9.78
N VAL A 161 -1.90 -11.74 10.56
CA VAL A 161 -2.01 -13.21 10.47
C VAL A 161 -3.45 -13.69 10.73
N THR A 162 -4.13 -13.15 11.75
CA THR A 162 -5.54 -13.50 12.01
C THR A 162 -6.45 -13.14 10.84
N LEU A 163 -6.31 -11.94 10.26
CA LEU A 163 -7.11 -11.51 9.09
C LEU A 163 -6.76 -12.30 7.82
N LEU A 164 -5.49 -12.66 7.64
CA LEU A 164 -4.99 -13.50 6.55
C LEU A 164 -5.55 -14.94 6.63
N LEU A 165 -5.75 -15.47 7.84
CA LEU A 165 -6.39 -16.77 8.06
C LEU A 165 -7.90 -16.77 7.76
N VAL A 166 -8.60 -15.62 7.70
CA VAL A 166 -10.06 -15.63 7.49
C VAL A 166 -10.46 -16.22 6.12
N PRO A 167 -9.94 -15.74 4.96
CA PRO A 167 -10.23 -16.39 3.67
C PRO A 167 -9.84 -17.87 3.63
N VAL A 168 -8.75 -18.25 4.31
CA VAL A 168 -8.29 -19.65 4.40
C VAL A 168 -9.29 -20.52 5.16
N ASN A 169 -9.92 -20.02 6.23
CA ASN A 169 -10.99 -20.73 6.94
C ASN A 169 -12.24 -20.92 6.07
N PHE A 170 -12.66 -19.88 5.34
CA PHE A 170 -13.80 -19.98 4.42
C PHE A 170 -13.54 -20.97 3.26
N TRP A 171 -12.30 -21.01 2.74
CA TRP A 171 -11.88 -22.05 1.80
C TRP A 171 -11.91 -23.44 2.46
N ALA A 172 -11.36 -23.61 3.67
CA ALA A 172 -11.30 -24.90 4.35
C ALA A 172 -12.69 -25.50 4.64
N ILE A 173 -13.69 -24.67 5.00
CA ILE A 173 -15.09 -25.11 5.19
C ILE A 173 -15.63 -25.82 3.94
N ASP A 174 -15.47 -25.19 2.77
CA ASP A 174 -16.02 -25.72 1.52
C ASP A 174 -15.13 -26.82 0.92
N GLY A 175 -13.81 -26.74 1.12
CA GLY A 175 -12.81 -27.71 0.64
C GLY A 175 -12.76 -29.03 1.43
N LEU A 176 -12.99 -28.99 2.74
CA LEU A 176 -13.18 -30.19 3.58
C LEU A 176 -14.63 -30.71 3.53
N GLY A 177 -15.54 -29.99 2.86
CA GLY A 177 -16.88 -30.48 2.54
C GLY A 177 -17.84 -30.61 3.72
N LEU A 178 -17.73 -29.72 4.73
CA LEU A 178 -18.52 -29.69 5.98
C LEU A 178 -20.00 -29.31 5.77
N TRP A 179 -20.68 -30.05 4.90
CA TRP A 179 -22.04 -29.82 4.44
C TRP A 179 -22.91 -31.09 4.52
N GLY A 180 -22.37 -32.20 5.03
CA GLY A 180 -23.03 -33.51 5.02
C GLY A 180 -23.97 -33.72 6.21
N ASN A 181 -23.54 -33.33 7.41
CA ASN A 181 -24.30 -33.55 8.65
C ASN A 181 -24.86 -32.26 9.24
N ILE A 182 -26.01 -32.34 9.93
CA ILE A 182 -26.64 -31.18 10.58
C ILE A 182 -25.74 -30.52 11.64
N GLY A 183 -24.87 -31.30 12.29
CA GLY A 183 -23.84 -30.78 13.20
C GLY A 183 -22.71 -30.03 12.49
N GLU A 184 -22.35 -30.42 11.27
CA GLU A 184 -21.36 -29.69 10.45
C GLU A 184 -21.94 -28.34 10.00
N TRP A 185 -23.20 -28.32 9.55
CA TRP A 185 -23.91 -27.07 9.23
C TRP A 185 -23.94 -26.11 10.43
N LEU A 186 -24.15 -26.61 11.66
CA LEU A 186 -24.09 -25.81 12.88
C LEU A 186 -22.67 -25.28 13.17
N ILE A 187 -21.63 -26.09 12.94
CA ILE A 187 -20.22 -25.66 13.06
C ILE A 187 -19.90 -24.58 12.02
N VAL A 188 -20.35 -24.73 10.77
CA VAL A 188 -20.15 -23.73 9.70
C VAL A 188 -20.91 -22.43 9.99
N ALA A 189 -22.12 -22.50 10.53
CA ALA A 189 -22.88 -21.33 10.97
C ALA A 189 -22.14 -20.58 12.09
N ILE A 190 -21.72 -21.27 13.16
CA ILE A 190 -20.96 -20.66 14.27
C ILE A 190 -19.64 -20.07 13.77
N ALA A 191 -18.87 -20.81 12.98
CA ALA A 191 -17.56 -20.37 12.52
C ALA A 191 -17.66 -19.16 11.57
N SER A 192 -18.60 -19.15 10.63
CA SER A 192 -18.79 -18.01 9.71
C SER A 192 -19.27 -16.74 10.42
N LEU A 193 -20.14 -16.86 11.43
CA LEU A 193 -20.50 -15.75 12.32
C LEU A 193 -19.30 -15.23 13.10
N LEU A 194 -18.46 -16.13 13.62
CA LEU A 194 -17.26 -15.80 14.39
C LEU A 194 -16.22 -15.08 13.51
N LEU A 195 -15.91 -15.61 12.32
CA LEU A 195 -14.97 -15.02 11.37
C LEU A 195 -15.44 -13.66 10.85
N THR A 196 -16.75 -13.50 10.62
CA THR A 196 -17.37 -12.20 10.31
C THR A 196 -17.23 -11.22 11.47
N SER A 197 -17.44 -11.69 12.71
CA SER A 197 -17.26 -10.88 13.92
C SER A 197 -15.81 -10.43 14.11
N ILE A 198 -14.82 -11.25 13.75
CA ILE A 198 -13.38 -10.88 13.76
C ILE A 198 -13.12 -9.70 12.81
N ILE A 199 -13.62 -9.76 11.56
CA ILE A 199 -13.45 -8.68 10.58
C ILE A 199 -14.12 -7.39 11.09
N ILE A 200 -15.37 -7.46 11.56
CA ILE A 200 -16.13 -6.31 12.06
C ILE A 200 -15.45 -5.71 13.31
N TYR A 201 -14.95 -6.54 14.23
CA TYR A 201 -14.23 -6.08 15.41
C TYR A 201 -12.97 -5.28 15.03
N PHE A 202 -12.09 -5.83 14.18
CA PHE A 202 -10.87 -5.12 13.76
C PHE A 202 -11.14 -3.86 12.93
N VAL A 203 -12.33 -3.71 12.35
CA VAL A 203 -12.81 -2.50 11.68
C VAL A 203 -13.26 -1.44 12.66
N GLU A 204 -14.18 -1.78 13.58
CA GLU A 204 -14.69 -0.81 14.55
C GLU A 204 -13.58 -0.35 15.50
N GLU A 205 -12.67 -1.24 15.88
CA GLU A 205 -11.51 -0.91 16.69
C GLU A 205 -10.56 0.09 15.99
N GLY A 206 -10.46 0.02 14.65
CA GLY A 206 -9.82 1.07 13.84
C GLY A 206 -10.56 2.42 13.91
N ARG A 207 -11.90 2.39 13.93
CA ARG A 207 -12.72 3.61 14.13
C ARG A 207 -12.56 4.18 15.55
N ARG A 208 -12.35 3.34 16.59
CA ARG A 208 -12.15 3.77 17.99
C ARG A 208 -10.82 4.50 18.18
N LYS A 209 -9.69 3.89 17.80
CA LYS A 209 -8.34 4.53 17.83
C LYS A 209 -8.36 5.92 17.17
N LYS A 210 -9.03 6.08 16.01
CA LYS A 210 -9.11 7.35 15.27
C LYS A 210 -9.98 8.43 15.94
N LYS A 211 -10.90 8.06 16.83
CA LYS A 211 -11.64 9.01 17.68
C LYS A 211 -10.79 9.46 18.88
N GLU A 212 -10.18 8.51 19.60
CA GLU A 212 -9.39 8.76 20.81
C GLU A 212 -8.16 9.63 20.55
N GLY A 213 -7.39 9.33 19.50
CA GLY A 213 -6.25 10.15 19.06
C GLY A 213 -6.62 11.58 18.63
N ARG A 214 -7.92 11.88 18.46
CA ARG A 214 -8.46 13.23 18.17
C ARG A 214 -9.05 13.93 19.39
N GLY A 215 -9.18 13.25 20.53
CA GLY A 215 -9.65 13.80 21.80
C GLY A 215 -8.54 14.40 22.66
N GLY A 216 -7.35 13.78 22.67
CA GLY A 216 -6.19 14.23 23.47
C GLY A 216 -5.54 15.55 23.02
N ALA A 217 -6.02 16.17 21.95
CA ALA A 217 -5.50 17.43 21.41
C ALA A 217 -6.04 18.66 22.17
N THR A 218 -5.89 18.68 23.50
CA THR A 218 -6.27 19.81 24.35
C THR A 218 -5.44 21.06 23.95
N PRO A 219 -6.06 22.23 23.70
CA PRO A 219 -5.35 23.42 23.23
C PRO A 219 -4.52 24.05 24.36
N ARG A 220 -3.31 23.55 24.56
CA ARG A 220 -2.39 24.06 25.59
C ARG A 220 -1.94 25.48 25.23
N ARG A 221 -2.36 26.44 26.07
CA ARG A 221 -1.81 27.81 26.21
C ARG A 221 -2.24 28.87 25.17
N ARG A 222 -3.45 29.41 25.36
CA ARG A 222 -3.71 30.86 25.19
C ARG A 222 -4.40 31.42 26.45
N GLN A 223 -3.60 31.60 27.50
CA GLN A 223 -4.03 32.22 28.77
C GLN A 223 -2.99 33.25 29.24
N THR A 224 -2.61 34.14 28.32
CA THR A 224 -1.66 35.23 28.57
C THR A 224 -2.03 36.52 27.82
N GLN A 225 -3.31 36.67 27.43
CA GLN A 225 -3.79 37.86 26.72
C GLN A 225 -5.29 38.08 26.98
N GLY A 226 -5.62 38.30 28.25
CA GLY A 226 -6.98 38.62 28.72
C GLY A 226 -7.06 39.81 29.69
N ASN A 227 -5.92 40.39 30.10
CA ASN A 227 -5.83 41.40 31.17
C ASN A 227 -5.42 42.80 30.66
N ALA A 228 -5.58 43.07 29.37
CA ALA A 228 -5.26 44.36 28.74
C ALA A 228 -6.51 45.09 28.19
N ASP A 229 -7.51 44.33 27.71
CA ASP A 229 -8.75 44.90 27.13
C ASP A 229 -9.85 45.20 28.16
N GLN A 230 -9.68 44.79 29.42
CA GLN A 230 -10.72 44.92 30.45
C GLN A 230 -10.75 46.32 31.09
N GLU A 231 -9.64 47.05 31.15
CA GLU A 231 -9.63 48.45 31.61
C GLU A 231 -10.20 49.41 30.55
N ARG A 232 -9.99 49.10 29.25
CA ARG A 232 -10.39 49.96 28.13
C ARG A 232 -11.89 50.04 27.86
N LYS A 233 -12.71 49.33 28.65
CA LYS A 233 -14.19 49.30 28.53
C LYS A 233 -14.93 49.95 29.71
N LYS A 234 -14.22 50.58 30.66
CA LYS A 234 -14.85 51.29 31.80
C LYS A 234 -15.23 52.75 31.50
N TRP A 235 -14.83 53.28 30.33
CA TRP A 235 -15.01 54.69 29.94
C TRP A 235 -15.58 54.84 28.52
N MET A 236 -16.91 54.69 28.39
CA MET A 236 -17.76 55.40 27.43
C MET A 236 -19.23 55.03 27.69
N GLY A 237 -20.09 56.03 27.87
CA GLY A 237 -21.49 55.83 28.23
C GLY A 237 -22.45 55.81 27.03
N THR A 238 -23.52 55.01 27.17
CA THR A 238 -24.88 55.33 26.72
C THR A 238 -25.08 56.07 25.39
N GLN A 239 -25.21 55.33 24.28
CA GLN A 239 -26.14 55.68 23.20
C GLN A 239 -26.80 54.43 22.58
N THR A 240 -28.10 54.55 22.33
CA THR A 240 -29.03 53.61 21.64
C THR A 240 -30.27 54.43 21.23
N PRO A 241 -31.12 54.02 20.26
CA PRO A 241 -31.05 52.85 19.37
C PRO A 241 -31.24 53.19 17.87
N THR A 242 -31.15 52.19 16.99
CA THR A 242 -32.10 51.90 15.88
C THR A 242 -31.67 50.56 15.25
N ASN A 243 -32.48 49.51 15.33
CA ASN A 243 -33.57 49.16 14.42
C ASN A 243 -33.11 48.76 12.99
N CYS A 244 -32.91 47.46 12.79
CA CYS A 244 -33.62 46.69 11.77
C CYS A 244 -33.41 45.19 12.03
N GLN A 245 -34.48 44.39 11.97
CA GLN A 245 -34.40 42.93 12.06
C GLN A 245 -34.15 42.33 10.67
N HIS A 246 -33.26 41.33 10.58
CA HIS A 246 -33.28 40.37 9.48
C HIS A 246 -32.81 39.00 10.02
N PRO A 247 -33.63 37.93 9.94
CA PRO A 247 -33.27 36.62 10.43
C PRO A 247 -32.31 35.95 9.45
N VAL A 248 -31.00 36.13 9.66
CA VAL A 248 -29.99 35.36 8.95
C VAL A 248 -29.73 34.08 9.75
N GLU A 249 -30.21 32.93 9.26
CA GLU A 249 -29.75 31.59 9.72
C GLU A 249 -28.30 31.33 9.26
N GLY A 250 -27.42 32.27 9.56
CA GLY A 250 -26.00 32.26 9.26
C GLY A 250 -25.27 31.41 10.27
N GLY A 251 -25.54 30.10 10.26
CA GLY A 251 -24.75 29.13 11.00
C GLY A 251 -23.31 29.11 10.46
N VAL A 252 -22.44 29.98 10.99
CA VAL A 252 -21.01 30.09 10.65
C VAL A 252 -20.25 28.89 11.22
N LEU A 253 -20.60 27.71 10.72
CA LEU A 253 -19.87 26.46 10.90
C LEU A 253 -18.46 26.66 10.35
N ASN A 254 -17.54 26.85 11.27
CA ASN A 254 -16.11 27.07 11.06
C ASN A 254 -15.59 26.14 9.94
N PRO A 255 -14.88 26.65 8.90
CA PRO A 255 -14.40 25.81 7.81
C PRO A 255 -13.58 24.62 8.32
N LYS A 256 -12.77 24.81 9.37
CA LYS A 256 -12.00 23.74 10.02
C LYS A 256 -12.87 22.63 10.62
N GLU A 257 -14.12 22.93 10.97
CA GLU A 257 -15.10 21.95 11.47
C GLU A 257 -15.82 21.23 10.32
N LYS A 258 -16.21 21.94 9.25
CA LYS A 258 -16.71 21.31 8.01
C LYS A 258 -15.68 20.32 7.45
N ASP A 259 -14.43 20.75 7.34
CA ASP A 259 -13.30 19.92 6.91
C ASP A 259 -13.09 18.72 7.85
N LYS A 260 -13.14 18.92 9.17
CA LYS A 260 -12.99 17.83 10.16
C LYS A 260 -14.13 16.81 10.07
N LYS A 261 -15.36 17.26 9.84
CA LYS A 261 -16.57 16.43 9.69
C LYS A 261 -16.56 15.65 8.38
N PHE A 262 -16.19 16.29 7.27
CA PHE A 262 -16.03 15.65 5.94
C PHE A 262 -14.90 14.61 5.94
N ASN A 263 -13.72 14.96 6.46
CA ASN A 263 -12.60 14.02 6.52
C ASN A 263 -12.86 12.83 7.47
N ASN A 264 -13.74 12.98 8.47
CA ASN A 264 -14.22 11.86 9.29
C ASN A 264 -15.07 10.89 8.45
N SER A 265 -16.10 11.38 7.75
CA SER A 265 -17.04 10.50 7.02
C SER A 265 -16.36 9.76 5.86
N VAL A 266 -15.48 10.45 5.10
CA VAL A 266 -14.67 9.81 4.03
C VAL A 266 -13.82 8.67 4.61
N SER A 267 -13.13 8.90 5.74
CA SER A 267 -12.29 7.88 6.37
C SER A 267 -13.08 6.69 6.92
N THR A 268 -14.30 6.89 7.44
CA THR A 268 -15.14 5.77 7.91
C THR A 268 -15.72 4.95 6.77
N ASN A 269 -16.03 5.59 5.64
CA ASN A 269 -16.56 4.90 4.46
C ASN A 269 -15.49 4.00 3.82
N TRP A 270 -14.25 4.51 3.68
CA TRP A 270 -13.13 3.81 3.04
C TRP A 270 -12.76 2.47 3.73
N ILE A 271 -12.70 2.46 5.06
CA ILE A 271 -12.49 1.23 5.85
C ILE A 271 -13.67 0.27 5.64
N SER A 272 -14.91 0.77 5.68
CA SER A 272 -16.12 -0.05 5.55
C SER A 272 -16.21 -0.73 4.18
N ILE A 273 -15.88 -0.04 3.08
CA ILE A 273 -15.82 -0.60 1.72
C ILE A 273 -14.76 -1.71 1.63
N THR A 274 -13.56 -1.46 2.17
CA THR A 274 -12.43 -2.42 2.11
C THR A 274 -12.79 -3.73 2.82
N SER A 275 -13.43 -3.64 3.98
CA SER A 275 -13.78 -4.80 4.79
C SER A 275 -15.04 -5.51 4.32
N LEU A 276 -16.00 -4.80 3.72
CA LEU A 276 -17.11 -5.42 2.99
C LEU A 276 -16.58 -6.22 1.80
N ASN A 277 -15.63 -5.68 1.03
CA ASN A 277 -15.01 -6.43 -0.07
C ASN A 277 -14.25 -7.67 0.43
N LEU A 278 -13.46 -7.57 1.51
CA LEU A 278 -12.80 -8.73 2.13
C LEU A 278 -13.80 -9.81 2.59
N LEU A 279 -14.92 -9.39 3.18
CA LEU A 279 -15.97 -10.30 3.61
C LEU A 279 -16.63 -10.99 2.41
N SER A 280 -16.99 -10.23 1.35
CA SER A 280 -17.52 -10.78 0.11
C SER A 280 -16.57 -11.78 -0.55
N LEU A 281 -15.27 -11.46 -0.65
CA LEU A 281 -14.25 -12.38 -1.18
C LEU A 281 -14.14 -13.66 -0.34
N SER A 282 -14.30 -13.56 0.98
CA SER A 282 -14.30 -14.73 1.87
C SER A 282 -15.52 -15.62 1.63
N TYR A 283 -16.74 -15.04 1.57
CA TYR A 283 -17.96 -15.80 1.28
C TYR A 283 -18.01 -16.41 -0.12
N LEU A 284 -17.33 -15.83 -1.12
CA LEU A 284 -17.20 -16.38 -2.47
C LEU A 284 -16.43 -17.72 -2.53
N HIS A 285 -15.89 -18.21 -1.42
CA HIS A 285 -15.37 -19.57 -1.31
C HIS A 285 -16.43 -20.66 -1.08
N TYR A 286 -17.67 -20.33 -0.70
CA TYR A 286 -18.71 -21.35 -0.48
C TYR A 286 -19.37 -21.81 -1.80
N GLY A 287 -19.83 -23.06 -1.86
CA GLY A 287 -20.68 -23.54 -2.94
C GLY A 287 -19.94 -23.97 -4.21
N TRP A 288 -18.62 -24.17 -4.15
CA TRP A 288 -17.83 -24.60 -5.33
C TRP A 288 -18.12 -26.05 -5.76
N ARG A 289 -18.95 -26.77 -4.98
CA ARG A 289 -19.53 -28.07 -5.34
C ARG A 289 -20.51 -28.00 -6.52
N PHE A 290 -21.06 -26.82 -6.84
CA PHE A 290 -21.93 -26.63 -8.00
C PHE A 290 -21.13 -26.38 -9.28
N SER A 291 -21.43 -27.15 -10.34
CA SER A 291 -20.76 -26.99 -11.64
C SER A 291 -20.93 -25.56 -12.19
N GLY A 292 -19.84 -24.98 -12.70
CA GLY A 292 -19.80 -23.61 -13.20
C GLY A 292 -19.68 -22.51 -12.13
N PHE A 293 -20.05 -22.77 -10.86
CA PHE A 293 -19.97 -21.77 -9.79
C PHE A 293 -18.56 -21.21 -9.55
N PRO A 294 -17.45 -21.99 -9.60
CA PRO A 294 -16.10 -21.45 -9.44
C PRO A 294 -15.75 -20.32 -10.42
N ILE A 295 -16.22 -20.40 -11.67
CA ILE A 295 -16.01 -19.35 -12.68
C ILE A 295 -16.75 -18.07 -12.25
N LEU A 296 -18.04 -18.21 -11.91
CA LEU A 296 -18.87 -17.10 -11.46
C LEU A 296 -18.27 -16.43 -10.21
N ALA A 297 -17.82 -17.22 -9.24
CA ALA A 297 -17.24 -16.72 -7.99
C ALA A 297 -15.99 -15.87 -8.23
N ILE A 298 -15.08 -16.32 -9.10
CA ILE A 298 -13.87 -15.59 -9.47
C ILE A 298 -14.22 -14.27 -10.16
N TYR A 299 -15.14 -14.29 -11.14
CA TYR A 299 -15.55 -13.07 -11.84
C TYR A 299 -16.26 -12.07 -10.91
N LEU A 300 -17.14 -12.53 -10.00
CA LEU A 300 -17.76 -11.67 -8.99
C LEU A 300 -16.73 -11.06 -8.03
N GLY A 301 -15.74 -11.83 -7.56
CA GLY A 301 -14.69 -11.34 -6.68
C GLY A 301 -13.75 -10.31 -7.34
N VAL A 302 -13.38 -10.55 -8.60
CA VAL A 302 -12.57 -9.62 -9.39
C VAL A 302 -13.34 -8.33 -9.73
N ILE A 303 -14.60 -8.44 -10.17
CA ILE A 303 -15.44 -7.28 -10.50
C ILE A 303 -15.80 -6.47 -9.25
N GLY A 304 -16.17 -7.12 -8.14
CA GLY A 304 -16.42 -6.47 -6.86
C GLY A 304 -15.19 -5.69 -6.36
N THR A 305 -14.00 -6.30 -6.45
CA THR A 305 -12.74 -5.62 -6.08
C THR A 305 -12.40 -4.48 -7.03
N ALA A 306 -12.66 -4.61 -8.34
CA ALA A 306 -12.49 -3.54 -9.31
C ALA A 306 -13.38 -2.34 -8.97
N ILE A 307 -14.67 -2.57 -8.73
CA ILE A 307 -15.66 -1.55 -8.36
C ILE A 307 -15.27 -0.88 -7.04
N ALA A 308 -14.92 -1.65 -6.01
CA ALA A 308 -14.45 -1.13 -4.72
C ALA A 308 -13.20 -0.23 -4.89
N THR A 309 -12.23 -0.66 -5.72
CA THR A 309 -11.02 0.13 -5.99
C THR A 309 -11.33 1.43 -6.73
N ILE A 310 -12.31 1.44 -7.65
CA ILE A 310 -12.74 2.65 -8.35
C ILE A 310 -13.38 3.65 -7.38
N TYR A 311 -14.34 3.22 -6.55
CA TYR A 311 -14.97 4.09 -5.55
C TYR A 311 -13.96 4.63 -4.52
N GLN A 312 -13.00 3.80 -4.08
CA GLN A 312 -11.92 4.24 -3.21
C GLN A 312 -11.07 5.35 -3.84
N ASN A 313 -10.69 5.19 -5.12
CA ASN A 313 -9.82 6.13 -5.82
C ASN A 313 -10.51 7.44 -6.23
N GLN A 314 -11.85 7.48 -6.27
CA GLN A 314 -12.61 8.70 -6.54
C GLN A 314 -12.65 9.68 -5.36
N THR A 315 -12.14 9.33 -4.17
CA THR A 315 -12.14 10.19 -2.97
C THR A 315 -10.91 11.14 -2.93
N PRO A 316 -11.01 12.42 -3.36
CA PRO A 316 -9.81 13.17 -3.78
C PRO A 316 -8.92 13.63 -2.62
N SER A 317 -9.50 13.82 -1.43
CA SER A 317 -8.82 14.32 -0.23
C SER A 317 -7.82 13.33 0.38
N SER A 318 -7.86 12.05 -0.03
CA SER A 318 -7.07 10.97 0.58
C SER A 318 -5.56 11.19 0.43
N THR A 319 -5.09 11.70 -0.71
CA THR A 319 -3.65 11.77 -1.03
C THR A 319 -2.86 12.70 -0.10
N LYS A 320 -3.31 13.94 0.12
CA LYS A 320 -2.64 14.88 1.03
C LYS A 320 -2.74 14.47 2.51
N ILE A 321 -3.81 13.77 2.89
CA ILE A 321 -3.96 13.28 4.27
C ILE A 321 -3.11 12.04 4.50
N ARG A 322 -2.91 11.16 3.51
CA ARG A 322 -2.05 9.96 3.62
C ARG A 322 -0.61 10.28 4.02
N GLU A 323 0.02 11.32 3.45
CA GLU A 323 1.41 11.67 3.82
C GLU A 323 1.52 12.17 5.27
N VAL A 324 0.51 12.87 5.79
CA VAL A 324 0.49 13.40 7.16
C VAL A 324 0.04 12.34 8.18
N GLU A 325 -0.96 11.51 7.84
CA GLU A 325 -1.50 10.48 8.72
C GLU A 325 -0.52 9.29 8.85
N ASN A 326 0.23 8.95 7.79
CA ASN A 326 1.33 7.97 7.85
C ASN A 326 2.47 8.39 8.80
N GLN A 327 2.62 9.68 9.13
CA GLN A 327 3.64 10.16 10.08
C GLN A 327 3.16 10.15 11.54
N ILE A 328 1.85 10.01 11.79
CA ILE A 328 1.24 10.29 13.12
C ILE A 328 0.48 9.07 13.68
N THR A 329 -0.07 8.18 12.84
CA THR A 329 -0.80 6.99 13.29
C THR A 329 -0.18 5.69 12.78
N THR A 330 0.45 4.94 13.69
CA THR A 330 0.95 3.58 13.49
C THR A 330 -0.22 2.58 13.39
N GLY A 331 -0.88 2.53 12.23
CA GLY A 331 -2.19 1.87 12.06
C GLY A 331 -2.56 1.74 10.58
N ASP A 332 -1.62 1.22 9.79
CA ASP A 332 -1.50 1.53 8.38
C ASP A 332 -2.70 1.10 7.52
N PRO A 333 -3.29 2.00 6.71
CA PRO A 333 -4.30 1.64 5.70
C PRO A 333 -3.71 0.77 4.57
N LEU A 334 -2.38 0.64 4.51
CA LEU A 334 -1.66 -0.30 3.63
C LEU A 334 -2.12 -1.76 3.84
N THR A 335 -2.41 -2.13 5.10
CA THR A 335 -2.82 -3.50 5.47
C THR A 335 -4.11 -3.92 4.77
N GLY A 336 -5.12 -3.04 4.72
CA GLY A 336 -6.44 -3.36 4.19
C GLY A 336 -6.42 -3.76 2.71
N ILE A 337 -5.71 -3.00 1.86
CA ILE A 337 -5.60 -3.33 0.43
C ILE A 337 -4.75 -4.59 0.21
N ALA A 338 -3.67 -4.78 0.98
CA ALA A 338 -2.83 -5.97 0.89
C ALA A 338 -3.61 -7.26 1.22
N ILE A 339 -4.47 -7.24 2.26
CA ILE A 339 -5.33 -8.38 2.61
C ILE A 339 -6.37 -8.66 1.50
N VAL A 340 -6.95 -7.62 0.88
CA VAL A 340 -7.87 -7.78 -0.26
C VAL A 340 -7.18 -8.38 -1.48
N ILE A 341 -5.96 -7.93 -1.81
CA ILE A 341 -5.15 -8.51 -2.89
C ILE A 341 -4.83 -9.99 -2.60
N TYR A 342 -4.46 -10.32 -1.36
CA TYR A 342 -4.19 -11.69 -0.92
C TYR A 342 -5.44 -12.59 -1.03
N ALA A 343 -6.60 -12.12 -0.55
CA ALA A 343 -7.85 -12.87 -0.65
C ALA A 343 -8.24 -13.14 -2.12
N LEU A 344 -8.06 -12.16 -3.00
CA LEU A 344 -8.30 -12.33 -4.44
C LEU A 344 -7.29 -13.32 -5.07
N GLY A 345 -6.04 -13.30 -4.61
CA GLY A 345 -5.01 -14.26 -4.98
C GLY A 345 -5.37 -15.69 -4.60
N ILE A 346 -5.85 -15.93 -3.37
CA ILE A 346 -6.32 -17.25 -2.93
C ILE A 346 -7.53 -17.72 -3.74
N LEU A 347 -8.49 -16.84 -4.03
CA LEU A 347 -9.66 -17.17 -4.85
C LEU A 347 -9.25 -17.61 -6.27
N LEU A 348 -8.28 -16.93 -6.89
CA LEU A 348 -7.71 -17.28 -8.19
C LEU A 348 -6.90 -18.59 -8.15
N VAL A 349 -6.03 -18.76 -7.16
CA VAL A 349 -5.21 -19.97 -6.96
C VAL A 349 -6.11 -21.19 -6.77
N ARG A 350 -7.15 -21.11 -5.93
CA ARG A 350 -8.13 -22.18 -5.77
C ARG A 350 -8.86 -22.48 -7.09
N GLY A 351 -9.21 -21.45 -7.84
CA GLY A 351 -9.85 -21.56 -9.17
C GLY A 351 -9.05 -22.42 -10.14
N VAL A 352 -7.77 -22.10 -10.30
CA VAL A 352 -6.87 -22.78 -11.23
C VAL A 352 -6.49 -24.17 -10.74
N PHE A 353 -6.01 -24.31 -9.49
CA PHE A 353 -5.35 -25.54 -9.04
C PHE A 353 -6.25 -26.55 -8.33
N VAL A 354 -7.36 -26.11 -7.70
CA VAL A 354 -8.24 -27.01 -6.93
C VAL A 354 -9.51 -27.32 -7.72
N ALA A 355 -10.17 -26.29 -8.27
CA ALA A 355 -11.36 -26.47 -9.10
C ALA A 355 -11.05 -26.84 -10.56
N ASN A 356 -9.77 -26.85 -10.95
CA ASN A 356 -9.30 -27.20 -12.30
C ASN A 356 -10.07 -26.44 -13.41
N VAL A 357 -10.39 -25.17 -13.16
CA VAL A 357 -11.11 -24.32 -14.11
C VAL A 357 -10.21 -24.01 -15.31
N ASP A 358 -10.73 -24.20 -16.52
CA ASP A 358 -10.03 -23.87 -17.76
C ASP A 358 -9.44 -22.45 -17.69
N ILE A 359 -8.11 -22.36 -17.65
CA ILE A 359 -7.42 -21.07 -17.48
C ILE A 359 -7.76 -20.11 -18.63
N THR A 360 -8.05 -20.66 -19.81
CA THR A 360 -8.55 -19.97 -21.02
C THR A 360 -9.85 -19.19 -20.80
N LYS A 361 -10.69 -19.60 -19.83
CA LYS A 361 -11.91 -18.88 -19.43
C LYS A 361 -11.63 -17.78 -18.40
N LEU A 362 -10.48 -17.81 -17.73
CA LEU A 362 -10.06 -16.90 -16.66
C LEU A 362 -9.12 -15.76 -17.11
N GLY A 363 -8.74 -15.72 -18.40
CA GLY A 363 -7.81 -14.70 -18.92
C GLY A 363 -8.23 -13.26 -18.60
N LEU A 364 -9.52 -12.93 -18.77
CA LEU A 364 -10.05 -11.60 -18.44
C LEU A 364 -10.03 -11.31 -16.93
N ALA A 365 -10.28 -12.32 -16.08
CA ALA A 365 -10.17 -12.17 -14.62
C ALA A 365 -8.72 -11.87 -14.17
N LEU A 366 -7.73 -12.51 -14.81
CA LEU A 366 -6.30 -12.22 -14.62
C LEU A 366 -5.91 -10.82 -15.13
N GLY A 367 -6.45 -10.39 -16.28
CA GLY A 367 -6.23 -9.05 -16.82
C GLY A 367 -6.79 -7.93 -15.92
N ILE A 368 -8.02 -8.08 -15.41
CA ILE A 368 -8.65 -7.08 -14.52
C ILE A 368 -7.93 -7.05 -13.15
N SER A 369 -7.52 -8.21 -12.60
CA SER A 369 -6.74 -8.22 -11.35
C SER A 369 -5.33 -7.61 -11.53
N GLY A 370 -4.67 -7.81 -12.67
CA GLY A 370 -3.47 -7.07 -13.05
C GLY A 370 -3.70 -5.56 -13.11
N TRP A 371 -4.81 -5.11 -13.72
CA TRP A 371 -5.20 -3.69 -13.77
C TRP A 371 -5.41 -3.07 -12.38
N ILE A 372 -6.07 -3.78 -11.46
CA ILE A 372 -6.27 -3.34 -10.07
C ILE A 372 -4.91 -3.10 -9.38
N LEU A 373 -3.97 -4.05 -9.51
CA LEU A 373 -2.62 -3.94 -8.92
C LEU A 373 -1.85 -2.72 -9.44
N LEU A 374 -1.90 -2.47 -10.75
CA LEU A 374 -1.23 -1.34 -11.41
C LEU A 374 -1.88 0.00 -11.07
N LYS A 375 -3.21 0.05 -11.05
CA LYS A 375 -3.98 1.26 -10.70
C LYS A 375 -3.79 1.67 -9.25
N ASN A 376 -3.69 0.72 -8.32
CA ASN A 376 -3.40 1.00 -6.91
C ASN A 376 -1.94 1.45 -6.67
N ASN A 377 -0.96 0.86 -7.37
CA ASN A 377 0.46 1.19 -7.17
C ASN A 377 0.76 2.68 -7.47
N ARG A 378 0.01 3.31 -8.38
CA ARG A 378 0.12 4.76 -8.66
C ARG A 378 -0.15 5.69 -7.46
N ILE A 379 -0.63 5.16 -6.31
CA ILE A 379 -0.93 5.91 -5.09
C ILE A 379 0.04 5.55 -3.94
N GLN A 380 0.97 4.63 -4.13
CA GLN A 380 1.97 4.20 -3.13
C GLN A 380 3.37 4.14 -3.75
N ARG A 381 4.32 4.90 -3.21
CA ARG A 381 5.69 5.07 -3.77
C ARG A 381 6.60 3.84 -3.55
N THR A 382 6.03 2.67 -3.23
CA THR A 382 6.74 1.53 -2.64
C THR A 382 6.45 0.23 -3.39
N LEU A 383 7.50 -0.54 -3.68
CA LEU A 383 7.51 -1.84 -4.37
C LEU A 383 7.33 -1.79 -5.90
N PHE A 384 8.47 -1.61 -6.58
CA PHE A 384 8.71 -2.01 -7.98
C PHE A 384 8.18 -3.42 -8.30
N ILE A 385 8.25 -4.33 -7.32
CA ILE A 385 7.75 -5.71 -7.37
C ILE A 385 6.25 -5.76 -7.71
N GLN A 386 5.40 -4.94 -7.08
CA GLN A 386 3.96 -4.91 -7.37
C GLN A 386 3.67 -4.44 -8.81
N ASN A 387 4.48 -3.52 -9.34
CA ASN A 387 4.35 -3.08 -10.75
C ASN A 387 4.70 -4.23 -11.71
N ARG A 388 5.74 -5.02 -11.40
CA ARG A 388 6.10 -6.21 -12.18
C ARG A 388 5.01 -7.28 -12.11
N ILE A 389 4.49 -7.60 -10.92
CA ILE A 389 3.39 -8.57 -10.74
C ILE A 389 2.15 -8.14 -11.53
N GLY A 390 1.75 -6.87 -11.45
CA GLY A 390 0.57 -6.37 -12.17
C GLY A 390 0.71 -6.43 -13.70
N ILE A 391 1.90 -6.11 -14.25
CA ILE A 391 2.20 -6.27 -15.68
C ILE A 391 2.20 -7.76 -16.06
N SER A 392 2.83 -8.62 -15.26
CA SER A 392 2.86 -10.07 -15.50
C SER A 392 1.46 -10.68 -15.50
N LEU A 393 0.57 -10.31 -14.57
CA LEU A 393 -0.82 -10.80 -14.57
C LEU A 393 -1.59 -10.41 -15.84
N LEU A 394 -1.39 -9.18 -16.32
CA LEU A 394 -2.02 -8.69 -17.55
C LEU A 394 -1.50 -9.45 -18.78
N LEU A 395 -0.18 -9.67 -18.87
CA LEU A 395 0.44 -10.46 -19.93
C LEU A 395 0.05 -11.94 -19.90
N ILE A 396 -0.03 -12.56 -18.72
CA ILE A 396 -0.49 -13.96 -18.55
C ILE A 396 -1.96 -14.08 -18.93
N GLY A 397 -2.82 -13.18 -18.46
CA GLY A 397 -4.24 -13.15 -18.81
C GLY A 397 -4.46 -13.01 -20.32
N TRP A 398 -3.65 -12.18 -20.99
CA TRP A 398 -3.64 -12.06 -22.44
C TRP A 398 -3.15 -13.35 -23.13
N LEU A 399 -1.97 -13.87 -22.75
CA LEU A 399 -1.36 -15.05 -23.38
C LEU A 399 -2.27 -16.29 -23.29
N VAL A 400 -2.96 -16.45 -22.17
CA VAL A 400 -3.89 -17.57 -21.93
C VAL A 400 -5.20 -17.39 -22.72
N SER A 401 -5.63 -16.16 -23.01
CA SER A 401 -6.87 -15.90 -23.76
C SER A 401 -6.66 -15.75 -25.28
N VAL A 402 -5.49 -15.33 -25.75
CA VAL A 402 -5.26 -14.97 -27.17
C VAL A 402 -5.58 -16.13 -28.13
N VAL A 403 -5.28 -17.38 -27.75
CA VAL A 403 -5.56 -18.55 -28.60
C VAL A 403 -7.03 -18.99 -28.49
N ALA A 404 -7.58 -19.05 -27.28
CA ALA A 404 -8.86 -19.74 -27.02
C ALA A 404 -10.09 -18.83 -26.94
N GLN A 405 -9.93 -17.57 -26.51
CA GLN A 405 -11.03 -16.62 -26.28
C GLN A 405 -10.62 -15.21 -26.77
N PRO A 406 -10.62 -14.94 -28.09
CA PRO A 406 -10.10 -13.70 -28.67
C PRO A 406 -10.74 -12.42 -28.10
N TRP A 407 -12.01 -12.47 -27.69
CA TRP A 407 -12.71 -11.34 -27.08
C TRP A 407 -12.17 -10.97 -25.69
N GLN A 408 -11.71 -11.95 -24.90
CA GLN A 408 -11.02 -11.66 -23.64
C GLN A 408 -9.68 -10.97 -23.93
N ALA A 409 -8.88 -11.53 -24.84
CA ALA A 409 -7.59 -10.94 -25.22
C ALA A 409 -7.71 -9.52 -25.78
N PHE A 410 -8.77 -9.24 -26.55
CA PHE A 410 -9.12 -7.90 -27.05
C PHE A 410 -9.40 -6.91 -25.90
N ILE A 411 -10.27 -7.27 -24.95
CA ILE A 411 -10.57 -6.43 -23.78
C ILE A 411 -9.33 -6.19 -22.91
N ILE A 412 -8.51 -7.23 -22.66
CA ILE A 412 -7.26 -7.11 -21.89
C ILE A 412 -6.26 -6.18 -22.60
N SER A 413 -6.19 -6.24 -23.94
CA SER A 413 -5.36 -5.34 -24.74
C SER A 413 -5.82 -3.88 -24.62
N ILE A 414 -7.13 -3.61 -24.64
CA ILE A 414 -7.70 -2.27 -24.41
C ILE A 414 -7.38 -1.76 -23.00
N ILE A 415 -7.48 -2.61 -21.98
CA ILE A 415 -7.12 -2.28 -20.59
C ILE A 415 -5.62 -1.92 -20.47
N GLY A 416 -4.76 -2.68 -21.15
CA GLY A 416 -3.32 -2.39 -21.24
C GLY A 416 -3.02 -1.08 -21.98
N LEU A 417 -3.68 -0.85 -23.12
CA LEU A 417 -3.56 0.38 -23.92
C LEU A 417 -3.94 1.63 -23.11
N PHE A 418 -5.03 1.57 -22.35
CA PHE A 418 -5.46 2.67 -21.48
C PHE A 418 -4.43 2.96 -20.37
N LEU A 419 -3.91 1.91 -19.70
CA LEU A 419 -2.86 2.07 -18.69
C LEU A 419 -1.59 2.72 -19.25
N LEU A 420 -1.20 2.35 -20.48
CA LEU A 420 -0.03 2.93 -21.15
C LEU A 420 -0.28 4.36 -21.61
N ALA A 421 -1.46 4.70 -22.12
CA ALA A 421 -1.80 6.08 -22.49
C ALA A 421 -1.76 7.02 -21.27
N GLU A 422 -2.29 6.59 -20.12
CA GLU A 422 -2.19 7.32 -18.85
C GLU A 422 -0.77 7.39 -18.27
N ASN A 423 0.13 6.48 -18.65
CA ASN A 423 1.55 6.51 -18.28
C ASN A 423 2.32 7.45 -19.21
N LEU A 424 2.06 7.39 -20.53
CA LEU A 424 2.67 8.24 -21.56
C LEU A 424 2.43 9.72 -21.26
N GLN A 425 1.19 10.09 -20.91
CA GLN A 425 0.84 11.47 -20.51
C GLN A 425 1.59 12.00 -19.27
N LYS A 426 2.21 11.11 -18.48
CA LYS A 426 2.94 11.44 -17.23
C LYS A 426 4.46 11.28 -17.37
N SER A 427 4.90 10.38 -18.23
CA SER A 427 6.30 9.97 -18.38
C SER A 427 6.95 10.50 -19.67
N TRP A 428 6.15 10.69 -20.71
CA TRP A 428 6.52 10.98 -22.10
C TRP A 428 7.64 10.07 -22.65
N ARG A 429 7.68 8.81 -22.21
CA ARG A 429 8.71 7.83 -22.59
C ARG A 429 8.39 7.15 -23.92
N GLY A 430 9.39 7.05 -24.80
CA GLY A 430 9.31 6.29 -26.05
C GLY A 430 8.99 4.80 -25.86
N ILE A 431 9.31 4.20 -24.71
CA ILE A 431 8.94 2.81 -24.38
C ILE A 431 7.41 2.67 -24.25
N ASP A 432 6.75 3.61 -23.56
CA ASP A 432 5.29 3.58 -23.40
C ASP A 432 4.60 3.78 -24.77
N LEU A 433 5.16 4.64 -25.64
CA LEU A 433 4.68 4.86 -27.01
C LEU A 433 4.86 3.62 -27.91
N SER A 434 6.04 2.97 -27.85
CA SER A 434 6.32 1.76 -28.62
C SER A 434 5.41 0.60 -28.18
N ALA A 435 5.11 0.49 -26.88
CA ALA A 435 4.13 -0.46 -26.37
C ALA A 435 2.69 -0.14 -26.84
N ILE A 436 2.30 1.14 -26.87
CA ILE A 436 1.02 1.59 -27.46
C ILE A 436 0.92 1.22 -28.94
N PHE A 437 2.00 1.37 -29.71
CA PHE A 437 2.05 0.98 -31.12
C PHE A 437 1.87 -0.53 -31.29
N LEU A 438 2.69 -1.34 -30.61
CA LEU A 438 2.62 -2.80 -30.72
C LEU A 438 1.27 -3.37 -30.27
N ILE A 439 0.71 -2.86 -29.16
CA ILE A 439 -0.61 -3.29 -28.68
C ILE A 439 -1.74 -2.77 -29.60
N GLY A 440 -1.62 -1.57 -30.17
CA GLY A 440 -2.57 -1.04 -31.15
C GLY A 440 -2.65 -1.91 -32.41
N LEU A 441 -1.51 -2.28 -32.98
CA LEU A 441 -1.44 -3.20 -34.12
C LEU A 441 -1.98 -4.60 -33.78
N GLN A 442 -1.67 -5.11 -32.58
CA GLN A 442 -2.21 -6.38 -32.09
C GLN A 442 -3.74 -6.34 -31.90
N ILE A 443 -4.31 -5.19 -31.52
CA ILE A 443 -5.75 -4.98 -31.39
C ILE A 443 -6.46 -5.05 -32.74
N THR A 444 -5.86 -4.58 -33.85
CA THR A 444 -6.49 -4.72 -35.18
C THR A 444 -6.55 -6.19 -35.62
N TRP A 445 -5.49 -6.96 -35.38
CA TRP A 445 -5.47 -8.41 -35.64
C TRP A 445 -6.48 -9.19 -34.77
N LEU A 446 -6.59 -8.84 -33.48
CA LEU A 446 -7.63 -9.39 -32.60
C LEU A 446 -9.04 -9.01 -33.05
N GLY A 447 -9.23 -7.78 -33.54
CA GLY A 447 -10.49 -7.29 -34.10
C GLY A 447 -10.93 -8.07 -35.34
N TRP A 448 -10.01 -8.33 -36.28
CA TRP A 448 -10.28 -9.23 -37.42
C TRP A 448 -10.68 -10.63 -36.94
N ARG A 449 -10.02 -11.16 -35.92
CA ARG A 449 -10.32 -12.48 -35.36
C ARG A 449 -11.66 -12.56 -34.59
N LEU A 450 -12.24 -11.43 -34.19
CA LEU A 450 -13.59 -11.35 -33.63
C LEU A 450 -14.69 -11.56 -34.68
N ILE A 451 -14.39 -11.31 -35.96
CA ILE A 451 -15.35 -11.47 -37.05
C ILE A 451 -15.58 -12.96 -37.34
N PRO A 452 -16.85 -13.43 -37.44
CA PRO A 452 -17.15 -14.82 -37.77
C PRO A 452 -16.45 -15.32 -39.04
N VAL A 453 -16.18 -16.63 -39.11
CA VAL A 453 -15.54 -17.28 -40.27
C VAL A 453 -16.24 -16.97 -41.60
N PRO A 454 -17.58 -17.12 -41.76
CA PRO A 454 -18.22 -16.88 -43.06
C PRO A 454 -18.14 -15.42 -43.50
N THR A 455 -18.34 -14.46 -42.59
CA THR A 455 -18.26 -13.03 -42.95
C THR A 455 -16.83 -12.60 -43.27
N ARG A 456 -15.80 -13.18 -42.62
CA ARG A 456 -14.40 -13.00 -43.06
C ARG A 456 -14.16 -13.53 -44.47
N GLN A 457 -14.71 -14.70 -44.82
CA GLN A 457 -14.60 -15.25 -46.18
C GLN A 457 -15.28 -14.33 -47.19
N THR A 458 -16.52 -13.90 -46.94
CA THR A 458 -17.23 -12.94 -47.81
C THR A 458 -16.41 -11.67 -48.02
N LEU A 459 -15.94 -11.03 -46.94
CA LEU A 459 -15.11 -9.83 -47.01
C LEU A 459 -13.86 -10.05 -47.88
N VAL A 460 -13.09 -11.11 -47.63
CA VAL A 460 -11.88 -11.40 -48.43
C VAL A 460 -12.23 -11.64 -49.90
N THR A 461 -13.32 -12.36 -50.23
CA THR A 461 -13.74 -12.56 -51.63
C THR A 461 -14.20 -11.27 -52.31
N THR A 462 -14.93 -10.40 -51.62
CA THR A 462 -15.36 -9.10 -52.17
C THR A 462 -14.16 -8.17 -52.36
N THR A 463 -13.23 -8.13 -51.42
CA THR A 463 -12.02 -7.29 -51.52
C THR A 463 -11.06 -7.80 -52.60
N THR A 464 -10.82 -9.11 -52.72
CA THR A 464 -9.97 -9.66 -53.82
C THR A 464 -10.58 -9.43 -55.19
N GLN A 465 -11.92 -9.47 -55.33
CA GLN A 465 -12.61 -9.12 -56.57
C GLN A 465 -12.48 -7.63 -56.92
N ILE A 466 -12.74 -6.72 -55.98
CA ILE A 466 -12.69 -5.27 -56.22
C ILE A 466 -11.28 -4.79 -56.58
N PHE A 467 -10.25 -5.28 -55.89
CA PHE A 467 -8.86 -4.87 -56.11
C PHE A 467 -8.09 -5.78 -57.07
N ASN A 468 -8.78 -6.74 -57.71
CA ASN A 468 -8.23 -7.72 -58.66
C ASN A 468 -6.95 -8.42 -58.17
N ALA A 469 -6.96 -8.80 -56.88
CA ALA A 469 -5.78 -9.22 -56.11
C ALA A 469 -5.73 -10.74 -55.86
N GLN A 470 -6.27 -11.55 -56.79
CA GLN A 470 -6.45 -13.00 -56.60
C GLN A 470 -5.10 -13.75 -56.47
N ASN A 471 -4.03 -13.21 -57.07
CA ASN A 471 -2.70 -13.83 -57.09
C ASN A 471 -1.85 -13.50 -55.85
N SER A 472 -2.26 -12.53 -55.03
CA SER A 472 -1.38 -11.93 -54.00
C SER A 472 -2.19 -11.38 -52.79
N PRO A 473 -2.79 -12.28 -51.97
CA PRO A 473 -3.68 -11.88 -50.87
C PRO A 473 -3.02 -10.96 -49.81
N GLU A 474 -1.71 -11.07 -49.62
CA GLU A 474 -0.94 -10.31 -48.61
C GLU A 474 -1.01 -8.80 -48.81
N SER A 475 -1.19 -8.29 -50.05
CA SER A 475 -1.30 -6.83 -50.25
C SER A 475 -2.56 -6.26 -49.62
N LEU A 476 -3.61 -7.07 -49.43
CA LEU A 476 -4.82 -6.61 -48.73
C LEU A 476 -4.57 -6.33 -47.25
N LEU A 477 -3.53 -6.94 -46.66
CA LEU A 477 -3.10 -6.65 -45.29
C LEU A 477 -2.53 -5.23 -45.16
N SER A 478 -1.89 -4.69 -46.21
CA SER A 478 -1.45 -3.29 -46.19
C SER A 478 -2.63 -2.33 -46.14
N LEU A 479 -3.68 -2.58 -46.95
CA LEU A 479 -4.91 -1.80 -46.97
C LEU A 479 -5.67 -1.90 -45.64
N ALA A 480 -5.70 -3.09 -45.01
CA ALA A 480 -6.32 -3.29 -43.70
C ALA A 480 -5.59 -2.56 -42.55
N TRP A 481 -4.28 -2.32 -42.69
CA TRP A 481 -3.47 -1.59 -41.71
C TRP A 481 -3.28 -0.10 -42.03
N PHE A 482 -3.64 0.37 -43.22
CA PHE A 482 -3.55 1.78 -43.58
C PHE A 482 -4.36 2.73 -42.66
N PRO A 483 -5.61 2.43 -42.24
CA PRO A 483 -6.33 3.24 -41.25
C PRO A 483 -5.63 3.33 -39.89
N TYR A 484 -4.83 2.31 -39.53
CA TYR A 484 -4.03 2.33 -38.30
C TYR A 484 -2.79 3.23 -38.43
N LEU A 485 -2.19 3.33 -39.62
CA LEU A 485 -1.15 4.33 -39.91
C LEU A 485 -1.71 5.75 -39.78
N ILE A 486 -2.89 6.03 -40.35
CA ILE A 486 -3.57 7.34 -40.22
C ILE A 486 -3.78 7.70 -38.74
N PHE A 487 -4.26 6.76 -37.93
CA PHE A 487 -4.41 6.95 -36.48
C PHE A 487 -3.08 7.26 -35.77
N MET A 488 -1.99 6.58 -36.15
CA MET A 488 -0.66 6.83 -35.59
C MET A 488 -0.08 8.20 -36.00
N VAL A 489 -0.35 8.66 -37.23
CA VAL A 489 0.03 10.01 -37.69
C VAL A 489 -0.78 11.08 -36.94
N TRP A 490 -2.10 10.89 -36.78
CA TRP A 490 -2.93 11.78 -35.95
C TRP A 490 -2.47 11.83 -34.50
N MET A 491 -2.11 10.69 -33.91
CA MET A 491 -1.54 10.65 -32.55
C MET A 491 -0.17 11.36 -32.50
N THR A 492 0.62 11.34 -33.58
CA THR A 492 1.90 12.05 -33.66
C THR A 492 1.71 13.57 -33.68
N ASP A 493 0.74 14.09 -34.43
CA ASP A 493 0.32 15.50 -34.36
C ASP A 493 -0.19 15.86 -32.95
N TRP A 494 -0.98 15.00 -32.31
CA TRP A 494 -1.41 15.19 -30.93
C TRP A 494 -0.23 15.27 -29.94
N ILE A 495 0.87 14.52 -30.14
CA ILE A 495 2.10 14.63 -29.34
C ILE A 495 2.84 15.93 -29.64
N TYR A 496 2.93 16.36 -30.90
CA TYR A 496 3.50 17.67 -31.28
C TYR A 496 2.75 18.83 -30.61
N ARG A 497 1.40 18.80 -30.58
CA ARG A 497 0.54 19.77 -29.84
C ARG A 497 0.67 19.71 -28.31
N ARG A 498 1.48 18.80 -27.77
CA ARG A 498 1.83 18.69 -26.34
C ARG A 498 3.28 19.08 -26.07
N GLU A 499 3.95 19.72 -27.04
CA GLU A 499 5.31 20.26 -26.98
C GLU A 499 6.42 19.19 -26.82
N GLN A 500 6.07 17.89 -26.91
CA GLN A 500 7.02 16.78 -26.70
C GLN A 500 7.76 16.39 -27.98
N ILE A 501 8.52 17.35 -28.54
CA ILE A 501 9.21 17.26 -29.84
C ILE A 501 10.05 15.98 -29.97
N ASN A 502 10.79 15.58 -28.93
CA ASN A 502 11.65 14.38 -28.97
C ASN A 502 10.85 13.08 -29.09
N LEU A 503 9.67 13.01 -28.45
CA LEU A 503 8.78 11.87 -28.54
C LEU A 503 8.02 11.88 -29.87
N ALA A 504 7.58 13.05 -30.34
CA ALA A 504 6.92 13.20 -31.63
C ALA A 504 7.82 12.73 -32.78
N LYS A 505 9.10 13.15 -32.81
CA LYS A 505 10.12 12.67 -33.77
C LYS A 505 10.40 11.16 -33.67
N PHE A 506 10.18 10.53 -32.52
CA PHE A 506 10.28 9.09 -32.36
C PHE A 506 9.01 8.37 -32.90
N SER A 507 7.83 8.94 -32.65
CA SER A 507 6.56 8.50 -33.25
C SER A 507 6.59 8.59 -34.78
N GLU A 508 7.11 9.69 -35.32
CA GLU A 508 7.30 9.96 -36.74
C GLU A 508 8.19 8.89 -37.41
N LYS A 509 9.30 8.50 -36.77
CA LYS A 509 10.15 7.39 -37.23
C LYS A 509 9.42 6.04 -37.24
N ILE A 510 8.55 5.78 -36.26
CA ILE A 510 7.70 4.57 -36.24
C ILE A 510 6.69 4.62 -37.40
N CYS A 511 6.04 5.76 -37.62
CA CYS A 511 5.07 5.95 -38.70
C CYS A 511 5.70 5.77 -40.08
N LEU A 512 6.88 6.38 -40.32
CA LEU A 512 7.63 6.25 -41.57
C LEU A 512 8.11 4.81 -41.80
N GLY A 513 8.68 4.16 -40.78
CA GLY A 513 9.11 2.76 -40.86
C GLY A 513 7.94 1.81 -41.14
N PHE A 514 6.78 2.06 -40.52
CA PHE A 514 5.57 1.28 -40.77
C PHE A 514 4.99 1.54 -42.17
N GLY A 515 4.97 2.79 -42.65
CA GLY A 515 4.53 3.13 -44.01
C GLY A 515 5.38 2.48 -45.10
N VAL A 516 6.70 2.49 -44.94
CA VAL A 516 7.62 1.75 -45.84
C VAL A 516 7.32 0.24 -45.82
N PHE A 517 7.05 -0.33 -44.64
CA PHE A 517 6.68 -1.74 -44.51
C PHE A 517 5.32 -2.07 -45.16
N LEU A 518 4.30 -1.21 -45.04
CA LEU A 518 3.03 -1.36 -45.76
C LEU A 518 3.22 -1.31 -47.29
N ASN A 519 4.09 -0.42 -47.77
CA ASN A 519 4.42 -0.30 -49.20
C ASN A 519 5.14 -1.57 -49.72
N ILE A 520 6.07 -2.14 -48.95
CA ILE A 520 6.74 -3.42 -49.28
C ILE A 520 5.72 -4.57 -49.37
N LEU A 521 4.75 -4.67 -48.46
CA LEU A 521 3.65 -5.65 -48.57
C LEU A 521 2.78 -5.43 -49.83
N SER A 522 2.68 -4.19 -50.29
CA SER A 522 1.83 -3.80 -51.41
C SER A 522 2.50 -3.97 -52.79
N TRP A 523 3.81 -4.23 -52.85
CA TRP A 523 4.65 -4.18 -54.06
C TRP A 523 4.11 -4.96 -55.27
N GLN A 524 3.31 -6.00 -55.04
CA GLN A 524 2.77 -6.87 -56.09
C GLN A 524 1.49 -6.33 -56.76
N ASN A 525 0.81 -5.31 -56.21
CA ASN A 525 -0.47 -4.80 -56.71
C ASN A 525 -0.49 -3.26 -56.85
N PRO A 526 -0.29 -2.70 -58.07
CA PRO A 526 -0.17 -1.25 -58.30
C PRO A 526 -1.32 -0.39 -57.76
N LEU A 527 -2.56 -0.90 -57.78
CA LEU A 527 -3.73 -0.19 -57.25
C LEU A 527 -3.67 0.02 -55.73
N VAL A 528 -3.11 -0.95 -55.00
CA VAL A 528 -2.96 -0.87 -53.55
C VAL A 528 -1.75 0.00 -53.18
N ILE A 529 -0.70 0.01 -54.01
CA ILE A 529 0.42 0.95 -53.87
C ILE A 529 -0.08 2.39 -54.01
N PHE A 530 -0.88 2.67 -55.04
CA PHE A 530 -1.47 3.99 -55.27
C PHE A 530 -2.33 4.45 -54.08
N LEU A 531 -3.17 3.57 -53.52
CA LEU A 531 -4.00 3.88 -52.35
C LEU A 531 -3.19 4.11 -51.06
N ASN A 532 -2.02 3.47 -50.90
CA ASN A 532 -1.12 3.71 -49.77
C ASN A 532 -0.25 4.99 -49.94
N TYR A 533 -0.32 5.66 -51.10
CA TYR A 533 0.46 6.87 -51.43
C TYR A 533 -0.35 8.17 -51.31
N ILE A 534 -1.65 8.10 -51.03
CA ILE A 534 -2.60 9.21 -50.87
C ILE A 534 -2.74 9.57 -49.38
#